data_AF-A0A703XIW7-F1
#
_entry.id   AF-A0A703XIW7-F1
#
_cell.length_a   1.000
_cell.length_b   1.000
_cell.length_c   1.000
_cell.angle_alpha   90.00
_cell.angle_beta   90.00
_cell.angle_gamma   90.00
#
_symmetry.space_group_name_H-M   'P 1'
#
loop_
_entity.id
_entity.type
_entity.pdbx_description
1 polymer ?
#
loop_
_entity_poly.entity_id
_entity_poly.type
_entity_poly.pdbx_seq_one_letter_code
_entity_poly.pdbx_strand_id
1 'polypeptide(L)'
;DSGDDDDTPPDDSVITFSNGVTIDKGKDTLTFDSFKLDNGSVLEGAVWNYSEQDNQWQLTTADGKTLNVTGWDVTDANAAVIEGTQENGLYWKYDSRGYLIIADDNTTVISGDDQAHNSDRGMDISGQDRTGVIISGDRTVNTLTGDSSVTDGATGMVISGDGTTNTISGHSTVDNATGALISGNGTTTNFAGDIAVSGGGTAIIIDGDNATIKNTGTSNISGAGSTGTVIDGNNARVNNDGDMTITDGGTGGHITGDNVVIDNAGSTTVSGADATALYIEGDNALVINEGNQTISGGAVGTRIDGDDAHTTNTGDIAVDGAGSAAVIINGDNGSLTQAGDLLVTDGAMGIITYGTGNEAKNTGNATVRDADSVGFVVAGEKNTFKNKGDIDVSLNGTGALVSGDMSQVTLDGDINVVSVQDSEGVFSSATGVSVSGDSNAVDITGNVNISADYGQDDLAAGAPPLTGVVVGGNGNTVTLNGALNIDDNDLSAASGQYLDVVGLSVTGDDNDVEIDGGINITHSEDPLDGTSADITGISVSGNSTVTLNGHSTIDTNTVVG
;
A
#
# COMPACT_ATOMS: atom_id res chain seq x y z
N ASP A 1 -54.95 -56.72 -14.35
CA ASP A 1 -54.91 -55.52 -13.52
C ASP A 1 -53.52 -55.46 -12.92
N SER A 2 -52.62 -54.78 -13.60
CA SER A 2 -51.23 -54.58 -13.18
C SER A 2 -51.00 -53.07 -13.22
N GLY A 3 -51.51 -52.39 -12.21
CA GLY A 3 -51.18 -51.00 -11.92
C GLY A 3 -50.12 -51.01 -10.84
N ASP A 4 -48.86 -51.05 -11.27
CA ASP A 4 -47.77 -50.39 -10.55
C ASP A 4 -47.41 -49.19 -11.44
N ASP A 5 -48.28 -48.19 -11.42
CA ASP A 5 -47.88 -46.85 -11.79
C ASP A 5 -47.12 -46.33 -10.57
N ASP A 6 -45.79 -46.37 -10.64
CA ASP A 6 -44.92 -45.63 -9.74
C ASP A 6 -45.12 -44.14 -10.02
N ASP A 7 -46.23 -43.62 -9.50
CA ASP A 7 -46.79 -42.29 -9.71
C ASP A 7 -46.06 -41.24 -8.84
N THR A 8 -44.73 -41.36 -8.75
CA THR A 8 -43.90 -40.34 -8.11
C THR A 8 -43.82 -39.16 -9.08
N PRO A 9 -44.38 -37.98 -8.77
CA PRO A 9 -44.34 -36.84 -9.69
C PRO A 9 -42.88 -36.48 -10.03
N PRO A 10 -42.58 -36.07 -11.29
CA PRO A 10 -41.25 -35.64 -11.68
C PRO A 10 -40.74 -34.56 -10.73
N ASP A 11 -39.50 -34.69 -10.27
CA ASP A 11 -38.85 -33.67 -9.46
C ASP A 11 -38.43 -32.52 -10.38
N ASP A 12 -39.28 -31.51 -10.50
CA ASP A 12 -39.02 -30.29 -11.29
C ASP A 12 -38.36 -29.18 -10.46
N SER A 13 -37.66 -29.53 -9.37
CA SER A 13 -37.02 -28.53 -8.52
C SER A 13 -35.86 -27.81 -9.21
N VAL A 14 -35.73 -26.51 -8.89
CA VAL A 14 -34.62 -25.66 -9.29
C VAL A 14 -33.91 -25.20 -8.03
N ILE A 15 -32.62 -25.52 -7.91
CA ILE A 15 -31.80 -25.19 -6.74
C ILE A 15 -30.60 -24.39 -7.21
N THR A 16 -30.37 -23.24 -6.60
CA THR A 16 -29.22 -22.37 -6.87
C THR A 16 -28.26 -22.38 -5.68
N PHE A 17 -26.99 -22.59 -5.97
CA PHE A 17 -25.87 -22.63 -5.04
C PHE A 17 -25.15 -21.28 -5.02
N SER A 18 -24.45 -21.00 -3.92
CA SER A 18 -23.79 -19.71 -3.69
C SER A 18 -22.64 -19.41 -4.66
N ASN A 19 -22.03 -20.45 -5.26
CA ASN A 19 -20.99 -20.32 -6.28
C ASN A 19 -21.55 -20.20 -7.72
N GLY A 20 -22.83 -19.84 -7.89
CA GLY A 20 -23.41 -19.56 -9.21
C GLY A 20 -23.78 -20.81 -10.02
N VAL A 21 -23.87 -21.97 -9.36
CA VAL A 21 -24.38 -23.20 -9.97
C VAL A 21 -25.89 -23.28 -9.74
N THR A 22 -26.65 -23.58 -10.79
CA THR A 22 -28.09 -23.86 -10.70
C THR A 22 -28.38 -25.23 -11.30
N ILE A 23 -28.91 -26.15 -10.49
CA ILE A 23 -29.46 -27.41 -10.97
C ILE A 23 -30.95 -27.25 -11.26
N ASP A 24 -31.37 -27.57 -12.48
CA ASP A 24 -32.77 -27.63 -12.91
C ASP A 24 -33.10 -29.09 -13.23
N LYS A 25 -33.82 -29.73 -12.32
CA LYS A 25 -34.13 -31.16 -12.41
C LYS A 25 -35.23 -31.49 -13.39
N GLY A 26 -36.11 -30.52 -13.70
CA GLY A 26 -37.14 -30.71 -14.74
C GLY A 26 -36.56 -30.67 -16.16
N LYS A 27 -35.36 -30.10 -16.32
CA LYS A 27 -34.63 -30.05 -17.60
C LYS A 27 -33.40 -30.94 -17.68
N ASP A 28 -33.02 -31.60 -16.58
CA ASP A 28 -31.76 -32.33 -16.45
C ASP A 28 -30.51 -31.49 -16.79
N THR A 29 -30.50 -30.24 -16.33
CA THR A 29 -29.42 -29.28 -16.62
C THR A 29 -28.73 -28.74 -15.37
N LEU A 30 -27.43 -28.49 -15.50
CA LEU A 30 -26.63 -27.71 -14.57
C LEU A 30 -26.17 -26.42 -15.27
N THR A 31 -26.59 -25.27 -14.77
CA THR A 31 -26.19 -23.95 -15.28
C THR A 31 -25.10 -23.39 -14.38
N PHE A 32 -24.00 -22.95 -14.96
CA PHE A 32 -22.93 -22.23 -14.27
C PHE A 32 -22.98 -20.77 -14.73
N ASP A 33 -22.94 -19.82 -13.80
CA ASP A 33 -22.92 -18.39 -14.12
C ASP A 33 -21.58 -17.96 -14.75
N SER A 34 -20.48 -18.55 -14.29
CA SER A 34 -19.12 -18.35 -14.83
C SER A 34 -18.19 -19.49 -14.39
N PHE A 35 -17.01 -19.56 -15.01
CA PHE A 35 -15.92 -20.44 -14.57
C PHE A 35 -14.66 -19.61 -14.32
N LYS A 36 -14.14 -19.64 -13.10
CA LYS A 36 -12.76 -19.18 -12.85
C LYS A 36 -11.81 -20.27 -13.32
N LEU A 37 -10.69 -19.88 -13.92
CA LEU A 37 -9.63 -20.79 -14.32
C LEU A 37 -8.41 -20.60 -13.42
N ASP A 38 -7.57 -21.62 -13.35
CA ASP A 38 -6.35 -21.64 -12.55
C ASP A 38 -5.26 -20.67 -13.03
N ASN A 39 -5.37 -20.19 -14.27
CA ASN A 39 -4.56 -19.10 -14.83
C ASN A 39 -5.08 -17.69 -14.45
N GLY A 40 -6.14 -17.60 -13.63
CA GLY A 40 -6.76 -16.35 -13.18
C GLY A 40 -7.82 -15.76 -14.11
N SER A 41 -8.04 -16.33 -15.31
CA SER A 41 -9.08 -15.86 -16.23
C SER A 41 -10.48 -16.33 -15.82
N VAL A 42 -11.50 -15.58 -16.24
CA VAL A 42 -12.92 -15.91 -16.02
C VAL A 42 -13.60 -16.13 -17.36
N LEU A 43 -14.20 -17.30 -17.54
CA LEU A 43 -15.00 -17.65 -18.71
C LEU A 43 -16.48 -17.37 -18.47
N GLU A 44 -17.20 -17.05 -19.55
CA GLU A 44 -18.67 -17.01 -19.54
C GLU A 44 -19.22 -18.37 -19.10
N GLY A 45 -20.30 -18.32 -18.33
CA GLY A 45 -21.03 -19.49 -17.86
C GLY A 45 -21.54 -20.39 -18.97
N ALA A 46 -21.92 -21.61 -18.61
CA ALA A 46 -22.45 -22.60 -19.55
C ALA A 46 -23.60 -23.41 -18.93
N VAL A 47 -24.45 -23.95 -19.79
CA VAL A 47 -25.47 -24.92 -19.43
C VAL A 47 -25.00 -26.29 -19.87
N TRP A 48 -24.78 -27.20 -18.93
CA TRP A 48 -24.41 -28.59 -19.17
C TRP A 48 -25.61 -29.49 -18.88
N ASN A 49 -25.73 -30.59 -19.61
CA ASN A 49 -26.76 -31.60 -19.31
C ASN A 49 -26.15 -32.64 -18.37
N TYR A 50 -26.93 -33.17 -17.44
CA TYR A 50 -26.51 -34.31 -16.64
C TYR A 50 -27.37 -35.54 -16.95
N SER A 51 -26.78 -36.73 -16.90
CA SER A 51 -27.50 -37.99 -17.05
C SER A 51 -26.82 -39.09 -16.27
N GLU A 52 -27.57 -40.11 -15.85
CA GLU A 52 -27.01 -41.31 -15.26
C GLU A 52 -26.86 -42.40 -16.32
N GLN A 53 -25.64 -42.91 -16.49
CA GLN A 53 -25.34 -44.03 -17.38
C GLN A 53 -24.41 -45.02 -16.66
N ASP A 54 -24.70 -46.31 -16.75
CA ASP A 54 -23.91 -47.38 -16.10
C ASP A 54 -23.68 -47.17 -14.58
N ASN A 55 -24.69 -46.64 -13.86
CA ASN A 55 -24.63 -46.25 -12.45
C ASN A 55 -23.58 -45.16 -12.13
N GLN A 56 -23.23 -44.34 -13.13
CA GLN A 56 -22.35 -43.19 -12.96
C GLN A 56 -23.02 -41.94 -13.52
N TRP A 57 -23.05 -40.88 -12.72
CA TRP A 57 -23.49 -39.57 -13.19
C TRP A 57 -22.46 -38.99 -14.16
N GLN A 58 -22.96 -38.42 -15.26
CA GLN A 58 -22.14 -37.80 -16.30
C GLN A 58 -22.67 -36.41 -16.61
N LEU A 59 -21.77 -35.45 -16.81
CA LEU A 59 -22.06 -34.14 -17.36
C LEU A 59 -21.65 -34.12 -18.84
N THR A 60 -22.51 -33.58 -19.70
CA THR A 60 -22.20 -33.30 -21.11
C THR A 60 -22.06 -31.81 -21.31
N THR A 61 -20.85 -31.39 -21.65
CA THR A 61 -20.52 -29.98 -21.92
C THR A 61 -21.18 -29.50 -23.21
N ALA A 62 -21.22 -28.17 -23.42
CA ALA A 62 -21.81 -27.58 -24.62
C ALA A 62 -21.09 -27.99 -25.93
N ASP A 63 -19.79 -28.30 -25.87
CA ASP A 63 -18.99 -28.83 -26.98
C ASP A 63 -19.08 -30.37 -27.13
N GLY A 64 -19.90 -31.03 -26.31
CA GLY A 64 -20.21 -32.45 -26.41
C GLY A 64 -19.20 -33.38 -25.74
N LYS A 65 -18.30 -32.86 -24.89
CA LYS A 65 -17.41 -33.68 -24.07
C LYS A 65 -18.16 -34.25 -22.87
N THR A 66 -17.75 -35.45 -22.46
CA THR A 66 -18.30 -36.13 -21.29
C THR A 66 -17.36 -36.02 -20.09
N LEU A 67 -17.90 -35.57 -18.96
CA LEU A 67 -17.24 -35.54 -17.66
C LEU A 67 -17.96 -36.52 -16.72
N ASN A 68 -17.26 -37.56 -16.30
CA ASN A 68 -17.76 -38.50 -15.31
C ASN A 68 -17.68 -37.86 -13.92
N VAL A 69 -18.76 -37.92 -13.16
CA VAL A 69 -18.84 -37.42 -11.79
C VAL A 69 -18.53 -38.58 -10.83
N THR A 70 -17.57 -38.36 -9.94
CA THR A 70 -17.24 -39.30 -8.85
C THR A 70 -17.53 -38.72 -7.47
N GLY A 71 -17.61 -37.38 -7.36
CA GLY A 71 -17.95 -36.67 -6.13
C GLY A 71 -18.93 -35.54 -6.41
N TRP A 72 -19.91 -35.40 -5.52
CA TRP A 72 -20.82 -34.27 -5.44
C TRP A 72 -20.99 -33.92 -3.97
N ASP A 73 -20.74 -32.67 -3.63
CA ASP A 73 -20.91 -32.14 -2.27
C ASP A 73 -21.51 -30.74 -2.29
N VAL A 74 -22.13 -30.35 -1.18
CA VAL A 74 -22.63 -28.98 -0.97
C VAL A 74 -22.09 -28.49 0.35
N THR A 75 -21.28 -27.43 0.30
CA THR A 75 -20.62 -26.88 1.49
C THR A 75 -21.63 -26.26 2.45
N ASP A 76 -21.20 -26.02 3.69
CA ASP A 76 -22.00 -25.27 4.68
C ASP A 76 -22.35 -23.84 4.21
N ALA A 77 -21.55 -23.28 3.30
CA ALA A 77 -21.80 -22.01 2.63
C ALA A 77 -22.73 -22.14 1.40
N ASN A 78 -23.38 -23.29 1.22
CA ASN A 78 -24.27 -23.62 0.11
C ASN A 78 -23.58 -23.57 -1.28
N ALA A 79 -22.29 -23.86 -1.37
CA ALA A 79 -21.58 -23.93 -2.65
C ALA A 79 -21.57 -25.38 -3.15
N ALA A 80 -21.82 -25.59 -4.45
CA ALA A 80 -21.75 -26.92 -5.04
C ALA A 80 -20.30 -27.27 -5.43
N VAL A 81 -19.80 -28.41 -4.98
CA VAL A 81 -18.50 -28.95 -5.34
C VAL A 81 -18.71 -30.23 -6.15
N ILE A 82 -18.07 -30.31 -7.32
CA ILE A 82 -18.23 -31.43 -8.24
C ILE A 82 -16.86 -31.86 -8.71
N GLU A 83 -16.60 -33.16 -8.68
CA GLU A 83 -15.32 -33.68 -9.18
C GLU A 83 -15.50 -35.02 -9.87
N GLY A 84 -14.52 -35.36 -10.71
CA GLY A 84 -14.38 -36.70 -11.22
C GLY A 84 -13.35 -36.81 -12.33
N THR A 85 -13.70 -37.56 -13.38
CA THR A 85 -12.78 -37.86 -14.47
C THR A 85 -13.34 -37.47 -15.82
N GLN A 86 -12.48 -36.92 -16.66
CA GLN A 86 -12.72 -36.71 -18.08
C GLN A 86 -12.84 -38.06 -18.81
N GLU A 87 -13.30 -38.05 -20.07
CA GLU A 87 -13.42 -39.26 -20.90
C GLU A 87 -12.08 -40.02 -21.07
N ASN A 88 -10.95 -39.29 -21.07
CA ASN A 88 -9.61 -39.87 -21.12
C ASN A 88 -9.09 -40.35 -19.75
N GLY A 89 -9.88 -40.24 -18.69
CA GLY A 89 -9.54 -40.66 -17.32
C GLY A 89 -8.81 -39.61 -16.48
N LEU A 90 -8.52 -38.43 -17.03
CA LEU A 90 -7.84 -37.35 -16.30
C LEU A 90 -8.79 -36.65 -15.32
N TYR A 91 -8.25 -36.14 -14.23
CA TYR A 91 -9.03 -35.48 -13.17
C TYR A 91 -9.65 -34.15 -13.62
N TRP A 92 -10.77 -33.79 -13.02
CA TRP A 92 -11.33 -32.43 -13.05
C TRP A 92 -12.11 -32.13 -11.76
N LYS A 93 -12.22 -30.84 -11.43
CA LYS A 93 -13.03 -30.33 -10.31
C LYS A 93 -13.66 -28.99 -10.65
N TYR A 94 -14.90 -28.80 -10.23
CA TYR A 94 -15.51 -27.50 -10.02
C TYR A 94 -15.62 -27.25 -8.52
N ASP A 95 -14.91 -26.26 -7.99
CA ASP A 95 -14.78 -26.09 -6.54
C ASP A 95 -15.74 -25.05 -5.93
N SER A 96 -15.66 -24.91 -4.61
CA SER A 96 -16.53 -24.05 -3.82
C SER A 96 -16.38 -22.55 -4.12
N ARG A 97 -15.27 -22.13 -4.75
CA ARG A 97 -15.00 -20.75 -5.17
C ARG A 97 -15.31 -20.50 -6.64
N GLY A 98 -15.74 -21.54 -7.36
CA GLY A 98 -16.13 -21.49 -8.76
C GLY A 98 -14.99 -21.73 -9.75
N TYR A 99 -13.86 -22.29 -9.29
CA TYR A 99 -12.78 -22.70 -10.20
C TYR A 99 -13.11 -24.00 -10.90
N LEU A 100 -12.97 -24.00 -12.22
CA LEU A 100 -12.90 -25.21 -13.04
C LEU A 100 -11.43 -25.60 -13.22
N ILE A 101 -11.02 -26.65 -12.52
CA ILE A 101 -9.66 -27.17 -12.48
C ILE A 101 -9.63 -28.45 -13.32
N ILE A 102 -8.76 -28.51 -14.33
CA ILE A 102 -8.70 -29.62 -15.29
C ILE A 102 -7.25 -30.13 -15.36
N ALA A 103 -7.06 -31.44 -15.20
CA ALA A 103 -5.75 -32.06 -15.37
C ALA A 103 -5.44 -32.36 -16.85
N ASP A 104 -4.18 -32.23 -17.24
CA ASP A 104 -3.61 -32.74 -18.49
C ASP A 104 -2.76 -34.01 -18.25
N ASP A 105 -2.24 -34.62 -19.32
CA ASP A 105 -1.44 -35.86 -19.25
C ASP A 105 -0.15 -35.72 -18.42
N ASN A 106 0.28 -34.49 -18.15
CA ASN A 106 1.49 -34.14 -17.39
C ASN A 106 1.16 -33.56 -16.01
N THR A 107 -0.12 -33.39 -15.66
CA THR A 107 -0.53 -32.91 -14.35
C THR A 107 -0.43 -34.02 -13.31
N THR A 108 0.28 -33.76 -12.22
CA THR A 108 0.27 -34.66 -11.05
C THR A 108 -0.93 -34.35 -10.19
N VAL A 109 -1.80 -35.33 -9.96
CA VAL A 109 -3.03 -35.16 -9.16
C VAL A 109 -2.92 -35.93 -7.86
N ILE A 110 -3.24 -35.25 -6.77
CA ILE A 110 -3.30 -35.79 -5.43
C ILE A 110 -4.68 -35.44 -4.85
N SER A 111 -5.42 -36.42 -4.35
CA SER A 111 -6.74 -36.19 -3.79
C SER A 111 -7.00 -36.94 -2.48
N GLY A 112 -7.90 -36.37 -1.68
CA GLY A 112 -8.43 -36.96 -0.45
C GLY A 112 -8.32 -36.03 0.75
N ASP A 113 -9.37 -36.02 1.56
CA ASP A 113 -9.41 -35.24 2.80
C ASP A 113 -8.49 -35.84 3.86
N ASP A 114 -8.07 -35.00 4.81
CA ASP A 114 -7.24 -35.40 5.96
C ASP A 114 -5.89 -36.02 5.60
N GLN A 115 -5.44 -35.85 4.36
CA GLN A 115 -4.21 -36.45 3.90
C GLN A 115 -3.00 -35.53 4.13
N ALA A 116 -1.85 -36.16 4.31
CA ALA A 116 -0.56 -35.48 4.32
C ALA A 116 0.24 -35.86 3.07
N HIS A 117 0.81 -34.86 2.41
CA HIS A 117 1.54 -35.01 1.17
C HIS A 117 2.92 -34.38 1.29
N ASN A 118 3.95 -35.12 0.91
CA ASN A 118 5.32 -34.64 0.85
C ASN A 118 5.81 -34.83 -0.58
N SER A 119 6.24 -33.75 -1.23
CA SER A 119 6.79 -33.80 -2.58
C SER A 119 8.03 -32.93 -2.69
N ASP A 120 9.02 -33.44 -3.43
CA ASP A 120 10.12 -32.64 -3.95
C ASP A 120 9.67 -32.14 -5.32
N ARG A 121 9.32 -30.85 -5.40
CA ARG A 121 8.78 -30.17 -6.57
C ARG A 121 9.75 -30.28 -7.73
N GLY A 122 10.94 -29.68 -7.64
CA GLY A 122 11.92 -29.71 -8.74
C GLY A 122 11.28 -29.45 -10.12
N MET A 123 10.31 -28.54 -10.20
CA MET A 123 9.37 -28.48 -11.32
C MET A 123 9.74 -27.37 -12.30
N ASP A 124 9.96 -27.73 -13.55
CA ASP A 124 9.99 -26.79 -14.68
C ASP A 124 8.68 -26.93 -15.47
N ILE A 125 7.72 -26.03 -15.23
CA ILE A 125 6.44 -26.00 -15.94
C ILE A 125 6.43 -24.80 -16.89
N SER A 126 6.13 -25.05 -18.16
CA SER A 126 5.99 -24.01 -19.18
C SER A 126 4.83 -24.37 -20.11
N GLY A 127 4.09 -23.35 -20.52
CA GLY A 127 3.06 -23.40 -21.56
C GLY A 127 1.69 -22.95 -21.05
N GLN A 128 0.97 -22.27 -21.95
CA GLN A 128 -0.33 -21.67 -21.66
C GLN A 128 -1.32 -22.72 -21.13
N ASP A 129 -2.00 -22.40 -20.03
CA ASP A 129 -3.06 -23.20 -19.41
C ASP A 129 -2.61 -24.59 -18.93
N ARG A 130 -1.29 -24.76 -18.69
CA ARG A 130 -0.75 -26.01 -18.15
C ARG A 130 -0.65 -25.96 -16.65
N THR A 131 -1.16 -27.00 -16.00
CA THR A 131 -1.10 -27.13 -14.55
C THR A 131 -0.17 -28.26 -14.14
N GLY A 132 0.83 -27.93 -13.32
CA GLY A 132 1.84 -28.89 -12.87
C GLY A 132 1.29 -29.88 -11.86
N VAL A 133 0.73 -29.38 -10.75
CA VAL A 133 0.22 -30.18 -9.64
C VAL A 133 -1.18 -29.73 -9.25
N ILE A 134 -2.07 -30.68 -9.00
CA ILE A 134 -3.37 -30.45 -8.36
C ILE A 134 -3.43 -31.22 -7.06
N ILE A 135 -3.73 -30.54 -5.96
CA ILE A 135 -4.06 -31.13 -4.67
C ILE A 135 -5.51 -30.80 -4.35
N SER A 136 -6.37 -31.81 -4.22
CA SER A 136 -7.80 -31.64 -3.92
C SER A 136 -8.20 -32.36 -2.64
N GLY A 137 -8.81 -31.63 -1.71
CA GLY A 137 -9.34 -32.20 -0.49
C GLY A 137 -9.23 -31.24 0.68
N ASP A 138 -10.10 -31.45 1.66
CA ASP A 138 -10.17 -30.61 2.84
C ASP A 138 -9.14 -31.05 3.89
N ARG A 139 -8.63 -30.08 4.63
CA ARG A 139 -7.71 -30.27 5.77
C ARG A 139 -6.46 -31.06 5.37
N THR A 140 -6.02 -30.89 4.12
CA THR A 140 -4.77 -31.47 3.63
C THR A 140 -3.56 -30.77 4.24
N VAL A 141 -2.48 -31.53 4.46
CA VAL A 141 -1.20 -31.01 4.95
C VAL A 141 -0.11 -31.27 3.91
N ASN A 142 0.35 -30.22 3.25
CA ASN A 142 1.20 -30.30 2.07
C ASN A 142 2.59 -29.73 2.38
N THR A 143 3.63 -30.57 2.30
CA THR A 143 5.02 -30.12 2.36
C THR A 143 5.65 -30.27 0.98
N LEU A 144 6.05 -29.15 0.43
CA LEU A 144 6.44 -28.99 -0.96
C LEU A 144 7.81 -28.32 -0.99
N THR A 145 8.85 -29.11 -1.22
CA THR A 145 10.25 -28.64 -1.18
C THR A 145 10.85 -28.62 -2.57
N GLY A 146 11.96 -27.91 -2.76
CA GLY A 146 12.73 -27.95 -4.01
C GLY A 146 12.39 -26.81 -4.96
N ASP A 147 13.34 -26.52 -5.84
CA ASP A 147 13.26 -25.37 -6.73
C ASP A 147 12.17 -25.56 -7.79
N SER A 148 11.60 -24.47 -8.27
CA SER A 148 10.64 -24.51 -9.37
C SER A 148 10.76 -23.31 -10.29
N SER A 149 10.49 -23.54 -11.57
CA SER A 149 10.34 -22.53 -12.61
C SER A 149 8.98 -22.70 -13.26
N VAL A 150 8.15 -21.66 -13.23
CA VAL A 150 6.82 -21.64 -13.85
C VAL A 150 6.78 -20.50 -14.87
N THR A 151 6.56 -20.81 -16.15
CA THR A 151 6.62 -19.81 -17.22
C THR A 151 5.50 -19.92 -18.25
N ASP A 152 5.35 -18.88 -19.08
CA ASP A 152 4.56 -18.89 -20.32
C ASP A 152 3.07 -19.24 -20.13
N GLY A 153 2.43 -18.68 -19.11
CA GLY A 153 0.99 -18.81 -18.83
C GLY A 153 0.61 -20.10 -18.10
N ALA A 154 1.60 -20.85 -17.58
CA ALA A 154 1.36 -22.03 -16.78
C ALA A 154 0.92 -21.69 -15.35
N THR A 155 0.27 -22.65 -14.69
CA THR A 155 0.04 -22.65 -13.24
C THR A 155 0.85 -23.77 -12.60
N GLY A 156 1.78 -23.41 -11.71
CA GLY A 156 2.69 -24.39 -11.12
C GLY A 156 1.96 -25.39 -10.25
N MET A 157 1.01 -24.92 -9.44
CA MET A 157 0.24 -25.74 -8.53
C MET A 157 -1.13 -25.16 -8.23
N VAL A 158 -2.12 -26.04 -8.07
CA VAL A 158 -3.46 -25.70 -7.58
C VAL A 158 -3.74 -26.53 -6.33
N ILE A 159 -4.18 -25.89 -5.26
CA ILE A 159 -4.65 -26.53 -4.02
C ILE A 159 -6.09 -26.10 -3.83
N SER A 160 -7.02 -27.06 -3.81
CA SER A 160 -8.46 -26.80 -3.72
C SER A 160 -9.09 -27.58 -2.56
N GLY A 161 -9.53 -26.85 -1.54
CA GLY A 161 -10.15 -27.40 -0.33
C GLY A 161 -10.00 -26.47 0.87
N ASP A 162 -10.85 -26.65 1.87
CA ASP A 162 -10.87 -25.82 3.07
C ASP A 162 -9.87 -26.33 4.12
N GLY A 163 -9.31 -25.44 4.93
CA GLY A 163 -8.44 -25.76 6.06
C GLY A 163 -7.09 -26.37 5.68
N THR A 164 -6.59 -26.12 4.46
CA THR A 164 -5.32 -26.68 4.00
C THR A 164 -4.13 -26.05 4.74
N THR A 165 -3.10 -26.83 5.02
CA THR A 165 -1.84 -26.35 5.60
C THR A 165 -0.71 -26.65 4.64
N ASN A 166 -0.06 -25.61 4.13
CA ASN A 166 0.90 -25.70 3.04
C ASN A 166 2.25 -25.16 3.51
N THR A 167 3.31 -25.94 3.31
CA THR A 167 4.70 -25.51 3.51
C THR A 167 5.39 -25.56 2.16
N ILE A 168 5.74 -24.41 1.61
CA ILE A 168 6.35 -24.26 0.30
C ILE A 168 7.76 -23.71 0.49
N SER A 169 8.77 -24.42 -0.01
CA SER A 169 10.18 -24.07 0.19
C SER A 169 11.03 -24.45 -1.03
N GLY A 170 12.20 -23.84 -1.15
CA GLY A 170 13.02 -23.88 -2.37
C GLY A 170 12.93 -22.57 -3.14
N HIS A 171 13.77 -22.40 -4.15
CA HIS A 171 13.76 -21.21 -4.99
C HIS A 171 12.67 -21.32 -6.06
N SER A 172 11.76 -20.34 -6.11
CA SER A 172 10.67 -20.32 -7.09
C SER A 172 10.81 -19.14 -8.04
N THR A 173 10.93 -19.44 -9.33
CA THR A 173 10.91 -18.44 -10.41
C THR A 173 9.56 -18.52 -11.12
N VAL A 174 8.86 -17.39 -11.24
CA VAL A 174 7.56 -17.28 -11.90
C VAL A 174 7.63 -16.18 -12.94
N ASP A 175 7.51 -16.51 -14.22
CA ASP A 175 7.63 -15.55 -15.33
C ASP A 175 6.41 -15.62 -16.26
N ASN A 176 5.59 -14.56 -16.29
CA ASN A 176 4.32 -14.54 -17.03
C ASN A 176 3.44 -15.77 -16.73
N ALA A 177 3.30 -16.12 -15.45
CA ALA A 177 2.69 -17.38 -14.99
C ALA A 177 2.13 -17.25 -13.57
N THR A 178 1.42 -18.28 -13.09
CA THR A 178 0.96 -18.38 -11.69
C THR A 178 1.77 -19.44 -10.94
N GLY A 179 2.48 -19.07 -9.88
CA GLY A 179 3.29 -20.04 -9.13
C GLY A 179 2.44 -21.05 -8.35
N ALA A 180 1.46 -20.57 -7.59
CA ALA A 180 0.49 -21.38 -6.86
C ALA A 180 -0.88 -20.69 -6.77
N LEU A 181 -1.95 -21.44 -6.99
CA LEU A 181 -3.32 -21.05 -6.68
C LEU A 181 -3.82 -21.89 -5.50
N ILE A 182 -4.36 -21.24 -4.48
CA ILE A 182 -4.94 -21.88 -3.29
C ILE A 182 -6.37 -21.40 -3.16
N SER A 183 -7.32 -22.29 -3.40
CA SER A 183 -8.77 -22.02 -3.36
C SER A 183 -9.40 -22.75 -2.18
N GLY A 184 -9.98 -21.99 -1.26
CA GLY A 184 -10.61 -22.52 -0.05
C GLY A 184 -10.36 -21.67 1.20
N ASN A 185 -11.25 -21.79 2.17
CA ASN A 185 -11.22 -21.00 3.40
C ASN A 185 -10.23 -21.57 4.43
N GLY A 186 -9.71 -20.72 5.31
CA GLY A 186 -8.92 -21.15 6.47
C GLY A 186 -7.58 -21.80 6.10
N THR A 187 -7.06 -21.52 4.89
CA THR A 187 -5.75 -22.02 4.48
C THR A 187 -4.64 -21.38 5.31
N THR A 188 -3.62 -22.16 5.68
CA THR A 188 -2.39 -21.67 6.30
C THR A 188 -1.23 -22.02 5.40
N THR A 189 -0.51 -21.02 4.89
CA THR A 189 0.60 -21.23 3.96
C THR A 189 1.89 -20.59 4.46
N ASN A 190 2.94 -21.40 4.60
CA ASN A 190 4.27 -20.98 5.03
C ASN A 190 5.28 -21.08 3.87
N PHE A 191 5.84 -19.93 3.47
CA PHE A 191 6.90 -19.78 2.48
C PHE A 191 8.24 -19.61 3.18
N ALA A 192 9.21 -20.46 2.83
CA ALA A 192 10.54 -20.43 3.45
C ALA A 192 11.70 -20.36 2.43
N GLY A 193 11.41 -20.14 1.15
CA GLY A 193 12.43 -20.03 0.10
C GLY A 193 12.28 -18.73 -0.70
N ASP A 194 13.27 -18.45 -1.53
CA ASP A 194 13.31 -17.22 -2.30
C ASP A 194 12.36 -17.27 -3.50
N ILE A 195 11.59 -16.21 -3.71
CA ILE A 195 10.66 -16.05 -4.83
C ILE A 195 11.20 -14.97 -5.78
N ALA A 196 11.23 -15.27 -7.07
CA ALA A 196 11.48 -14.32 -8.14
C ALA A 196 10.28 -14.29 -9.08
N VAL A 197 9.66 -13.12 -9.25
CA VAL A 197 8.48 -12.93 -10.12
C VAL A 197 8.79 -11.91 -11.21
N SER A 198 8.49 -12.26 -12.45
CA SER A 198 8.65 -11.38 -13.61
C SER A 198 7.57 -11.55 -14.67
N GLY A 199 7.62 -10.71 -15.71
CA GLY A 199 6.83 -10.89 -16.94
C GLY A 199 5.32 -10.78 -16.75
N GLY A 200 4.83 -10.14 -15.68
CA GLY A 200 3.41 -10.11 -15.36
C GLY A 200 2.91 -11.35 -14.60
N GLY A 201 3.81 -12.16 -14.06
CA GLY A 201 3.46 -13.35 -13.28
C GLY A 201 2.95 -13.03 -11.87
N THR A 202 2.29 -13.99 -11.24
CA THR A 202 1.87 -13.92 -9.84
C THR A 202 2.44 -15.10 -9.07
N ALA A 203 3.17 -14.87 -7.97
CA ALA A 203 3.75 -16.01 -7.24
C ALA A 203 2.67 -16.86 -6.61
N ILE A 204 1.77 -16.25 -5.82
CA ILE A 204 0.70 -16.96 -5.13
C ILE A 204 -0.61 -16.19 -5.24
N ILE A 205 -1.69 -16.92 -5.51
CA ILE A 205 -3.07 -16.46 -5.40
C ILE A 205 -3.75 -17.27 -4.31
N ILE A 206 -4.40 -16.60 -3.36
CA ILE A 206 -5.27 -17.22 -2.36
C ILE A 206 -6.68 -16.68 -2.52
N ASP A 207 -7.62 -17.55 -2.87
CA ASP A 207 -9.03 -17.23 -3.01
C ASP A 207 -9.83 -17.91 -1.88
N GLY A 208 -10.08 -17.19 -0.79
CA GLY A 208 -10.73 -17.72 0.40
C GLY A 208 -10.57 -16.88 1.67
N ASP A 209 -11.56 -16.94 2.55
CA ASP A 209 -11.57 -16.18 3.80
C ASP A 209 -10.68 -16.84 4.87
N ASN A 210 -10.21 -16.04 5.83
CA ASN A 210 -9.39 -16.48 6.97
C ASN A 210 -8.06 -17.13 6.56
N ALA A 211 -7.50 -16.73 5.42
CA ALA A 211 -6.18 -17.17 4.99
C ALA A 211 -5.10 -16.68 5.98
N THR A 212 -4.16 -17.55 6.32
CA THR A 212 -2.95 -17.20 7.08
C THR A 212 -1.74 -17.43 6.21
N ILE A 213 -0.93 -16.40 6.02
CA ILE A 213 0.32 -16.46 5.26
C ILE A 213 1.47 -16.16 6.19
N LYS A 214 2.51 -16.98 6.12
CA LYS A 214 3.80 -16.70 6.72
C LYS A 214 4.87 -16.75 5.65
N ASN A 215 5.59 -15.67 5.43
CA ASN A 215 6.76 -15.64 4.56
C ASN A 215 8.03 -15.37 5.36
N THR A 216 8.99 -16.30 5.31
CA THR A 216 10.34 -16.12 5.86
C THR A 216 11.42 -16.11 4.78
N GLY A 217 11.04 -16.22 3.51
CA GLY A 217 11.96 -16.19 2.36
C GLY A 217 12.02 -14.81 1.71
N THR A 218 13.04 -14.59 0.87
CA THR A 218 13.20 -13.30 0.17
C THR A 218 12.28 -13.23 -1.04
N SER A 219 11.66 -12.09 -1.31
CA SER A 219 10.84 -11.89 -2.52
C SER A 219 11.45 -10.83 -3.42
N ASN A 220 11.64 -11.17 -4.70
CA ASN A 220 12.04 -10.24 -5.76
C ASN A 220 10.92 -10.18 -6.80
N ILE A 221 10.20 -9.07 -6.89
CA ILE A 221 9.09 -8.88 -7.83
C ILE A 221 9.48 -7.77 -8.80
N SER A 222 9.54 -8.05 -10.10
CA SER A 222 9.96 -7.07 -11.11
C SER A 222 9.04 -7.08 -12.33
N GLY A 223 8.75 -5.90 -12.85
CA GLY A 223 8.02 -5.71 -14.11
C GLY A 223 6.52 -5.49 -13.92
N ALA A 224 5.94 -4.71 -14.83
CA ALA A 224 4.53 -4.35 -14.82
C ALA A 224 3.62 -5.59 -14.78
N GLY A 225 2.66 -5.56 -13.85
CA GLY A 225 1.71 -6.66 -13.64
C GLY A 225 2.25 -7.83 -12.82
N SER A 226 3.55 -7.85 -12.52
CA SER A 226 4.12 -8.89 -11.66
C SER A 226 3.67 -8.67 -10.22
N THR A 227 3.14 -9.71 -9.58
CA THR A 227 2.64 -9.64 -8.20
C THR A 227 3.23 -10.74 -7.33
N GLY A 228 3.67 -10.42 -6.11
CA GLY A 228 4.12 -11.43 -5.16
C GLY A 228 2.96 -12.29 -4.68
N THR A 229 2.07 -11.70 -3.89
CA THR A 229 0.91 -12.39 -3.33
C THR A 229 -0.38 -11.66 -3.65
N VAL A 230 -1.39 -12.40 -4.13
CA VAL A 230 -2.78 -11.96 -4.24
C VAL A 230 -3.62 -12.70 -3.20
N ILE A 231 -4.46 -11.97 -2.46
CA ILE A 231 -5.43 -12.56 -1.54
C ILE A 231 -6.81 -11.97 -1.80
N ASP A 232 -7.76 -12.82 -2.18
CA ASP A 232 -9.16 -12.49 -2.35
C ASP A 232 -9.96 -13.14 -1.21
N GLY A 233 -10.12 -12.41 -0.10
CA GLY A 233 -10.79 -12.94 1.08
C GLY A 233 -10.69 -12.07 2.33
N ASN A 234 -11.72 -12.16 3.17
CA ASN A 234 -11.81 -11.42 4.42
C ASN A 234 -11.00 -12.08 5.53
N ASN A 235 -10.62 -11.29 6.53
CA ASN A 235 -9.91 -11.75 7.74
C ASN A 235 -8.56 -12.42 7.43
N ALA A 236 -7.92 -12.05 6.33
CA ALA A 236 -6.60 -12.56 5.99
C ALA A 236 -5.56 -12.09 7.01
N ARG A 237 -4.62 -12.96 7.37
CA ARG A 237 -3.50 -12.63 8.25
C ARG A 237 -2.18 -12.95 7.56
N VAL A 238 -1.38 -11.93 7.30
CA VAL A 238 -0.07 -12.07 6.64
C VAL A 238 1.02 -11.68 7.62
N ASN A 239 2.00 -12.57 7.82
CA ASN A 239 3.23 -12.28 8.53
C ASN A 239 4.40 -12.45 7.55
N ASN A 240 5.15 -11.38 7.32
CA ASN A 240 6.29 -11.33 6.43
C ASN A 240 7.56 -11.01 7.21
N ASP A 241 8.35 -12.05 7.51
CA ASP A 241 9.68 -11.95 8.12
C ASP A 241 10.78 -11.74 7.07
N GLY A 242 10.51 -12.06 5.79
CA GLY A 242 11.50 -12.03 4.70
C GLY A 242 11.60 -10.69 3.98
N ASP A 243 12.79 -10.35 3.48
CA ASP A 243 13.01 -9.09 2.77
C ASP A 243 12.30 -9.09 1.39
N MET A 244 11.82 -7.92 0.97
CA MET A 244 11.16 -7.72 -0.32
C MET A 244 11.87 -6.67 -1.16
N THR A 245 12.13 -6.99 -2.43
CA THR A 245 12.56 -6.03 -3.45
C THR A 245 11.52 -6.01 -4.57
N ILE A 246 10.90 -4.85 -4.80
CA ILE A 246 9.87 -4.65 -5.81
C ILE A 246 10.35 -3.58 -6.80
N THR A 247 10.37 -3.89 -8.09
CA THR A 247 10.86 -2.95 -9.13
C THR A 247 9.98 -2.91 -10.38
N ASP A 248 10.15 -1.85 -11.18
CA ASP A 248 9.67 -1.76 -12.57
C ASP A 248 8.15 -1.96 -12.74
N GLY A 249 7.35 -1.45 -11.80
CA GLY A 249 5.88 -1.56 -11.82
C GLY A 249 5.32 -2.84 -11.17
N GLY A 250 6.14 -3.60 -10.44
CA GLY A 250 5.69 -4.77 -9.68
C GLY A 250 4.87 -4.43 -8.44
N THR A 251 4.10 -5.40 -7.93
CA THR A 251 3.34 -5.30 -6.68
C THR A 251 3.79 -6.37 -5.68
N GLY A 252 4.13 -6.02 -4.44
CA GLY A 252 4.51 -7.01 -3.42
C GLY A 252 3.33 -7.87 -2.97
N GLY A 253 2.34 -7.24 -2.33
CA GLY A 253 1.07 -7.85 -1.96
C GLY A 253 -0.12 -7.04 -2.48
N HIS A 254 -1.11 -7.72 -3.04
CA HIS A 254 -2.42 -7.18 -3.41
C HIS A 254 -3.49 -7.95 -2.64
N ILE A 255 -4.29 -7.26 -1.83
CA ILE A 255 -5.30 -7.90 -1.00
C ILE A 255 -6.64 -7.22 -1.18
N THR A 256 -7.66 -8.00 -1.54
CA THR A 256 -9.04 -7.56 -1.61
C THR A 256 -9.84 -8.28 -0.53
N GLY A 257 -10.28 -7.54 0.49
CA GLY A 257 -11.05 -8.08 1.62
C GLY A 257 -10.95 -7.24 2.89
N ASP A 258 -11.95 -7.39 3.76
CA ASP A 258 -12.06 -6.63 5.00
C ASP A 258 -11.33 -7.32 6.15
N ASN A 259 -10.98 -6.56 7.19
CA ASN A 259 -10.38 -7.04 8.45
C ASN A 259 -9.03 -7.76 8.24
N VAL A 260 -8.28 -7.34 7.22
CA VAL A 260 -6.95 -7.87 6.92
C VAL A 260 -5.97 -7.45 8.01
N VAL A 261 -5.09 -8.35 8.42
CA VAL A 261 -3.99 -8.01 9.34
C VAL A 261 -2.64 -8.38 8.71
N ILE A 262 -1.79 -7.37 8.53
CA ILE A 262 -0.44 -7.49 8.00
C ILE A 262 0.58 -7.17 9.10
N ASP A 263 1.58 -8.04 9.22
CA ASP A 263 2.72 -7.91 10.10
C ASP A 263 3.99 -8.11 9.26
N ASN A 264 4.70 -7.02 8.97
CA ASN A 264 5.84 -7.00 8.07
C ASN A 264 7.12 -6.63 8.84
N ALA A 265 7.88 -7.65 9.24
CA ALA A 265 9.18 -7.50 9.89
C ALA A 265 10.35 -7.42 8.90
N GLY A 266 10.17 -7.94 7.68
CA GLY A 266 11.17 -7.88 6.61
C GLY A 266 11.39 -6.46 6.07
N SER A 267 12.63 -6.15 5.67
CA SER A 267 12.93 -4.87 5.03
C SER A 267 12.35 -4.83 3.61
N THR A 268 11.91 -3.66 3.18
CA THR A 268 11.22 -3.49 1.89
C THR A 268 11.92 -2.43 1.04
N THR A 269 12.33 -2.79 -0.16
CA THR A 269 12.81 -1.85 -1.18
C THR A 269 11.83 -1.82 -2.34
N VAL A 270 11.33 -0.65 -2.70
CA VAL A 270 10.37 -0.44 -3.80
C VAL A 270 10.94 0.62 -4.74
N SER A 271 11.07 0.34 -6.02
CA SER A 271 11.58 1.34 -6.97
C SER A 271 10.96 1.30 -8.36
N GLY A 272 10.74 2.49 -8.93
CA GLY A 272 10.20 2.68 -10.27
C GLY A 272 8.71 2.99 -10.28
N ALA A 273 8.27 3.63 -11.36
CA ALA A 273 6.89 4.07 -11.52
C ALA A 273 5.91 2.89 -11.41
N ASP A 274 4.76 3.15 -10.80
CA ASP A 274 3.68 2.18 -10.57
C ASP A 274 4.05 0.99 -9.66
N ALA A 275 5.28 0.92 -9.13
CA ALA A 275 5.68 -0.12 -8.19
C ALA A 275 5.04 0.12 -6.82
N THR A 276 4.46 -0.92 -6.22
CA THR A 276 3.78 -0.83 -4.91
C THR A 276 4.20 -1.98 -4.00
N ALA A 277 4.62 -1.72 -2.76
CA ALA A 277 4.93 -2.82 -1.84
C ALA A 277 3.68 -3.52 -1.33
N LEU A 278 2.70 -2.77 -0.83
CA LEU A 278 1.46 -3.32 -0.30
C LEU A 278 0.27 -2.50 -0.79
N TYR A 279 -0.69 -3.18 -1.43
CA TYR A 279 -1.96 -2.61 -1.83
C TYR A 279 -3.12 -3.39 -1.21
N ILE A 280 -3.99 -2.69 -0.47
CA ILE A 280 -5.16 -3.28 0.18
C ILE A 280 -6.42 -2.54 -0.28
N GLU A 281 -7.40 -3.29 -0.74
CA GLU A 281 -8.77 -2.85 -1.00
C GLU A 281 -9.70 -3.52 0.02
N GLY A 282 -10.16 -2.76 1.02
CA GLY A 282 -11.04 -3.30 2.06
C GLY A 282 -10.96 -2.55 3.38
N ASP A 283 -12.02 -2.67 4.16
CA ASP A 283 -12.20 -1.90 5.39
C ASP A 283 -11.51 -2.57 6.58
N ASN A 284 -11.20 -1.79 7.62
CA ASN A 284 -10.64 -2.26 8.89
C ASN A 284 -9.30 -3.00 8.76
N ALA A 285 -8.50 -2.68 7.74
CA ALA A 285 -7.16 -3.23 7.58
C ALA A 285 -6.25 -2.80 8.75
N LEU A 286 -5.45 -3.71 9.30
CA LEU A 286 -4.41 -3.43 10.29
C LEU A 286 -3.05 -3.78 9.69
N VAL A 287 -2.18 -2.80 9.49
CA VAL A 287 -0.84 -2.97 8.94
C VAL A 287 0.20 -2.57 9.98
N ILE A 288 1.17 -3.46 10.24
CA ILE A 288 2.32 -3.21 11.10
C ILE A 288 3.58 -3.41 10.25
N ASN A 289 4.38 -2.36 10.06
CA ASN A 289 5.66 -2.40 9.37
C ASN A 289 6.80 -2.17 10.36
N GLU A 290 7.52 -3.23 10.72
CA GLU A 290 8.69 -3.16 11.59
C GLU A 290 10.00 -3.02 10.82
N GLY A 291 10.08 -3.58 9.61
CA GLY A 291 11.25 -3.48 8.74
C GLY A 291 11.44 -2.10 8.14
N ASN A 292 12.68 -1.76 7.79
CA ASN A 292 12.99 -0.50 7.12
C ASN A 292 12.43 -0.49 5.70
N GLN A 293 12.00 0.69 5.24
CA GLN A 293 11.47 0.88 3.89
C GLN A 293 12.32 1.87 3.09
N THR A 294 12.65 1.51 1.85
CA THR A 294 13.30 2.39 0.87
C THR A 294 12.43 2.44 -0.38
N ILE A 295 11.91 3.61 -0.72
CA ILE A 295 10.90 3.81 -1.75
C ILE A 295 11.42 4.85 -2.73
N SER A 296 11.47 4.56 -4.03
CA SER A 296 12.02 5.52 -5.00
C SER A 296 11.40 5.50 -6.40
N GLY A 297 11.60 6.60 -7.14
CA GLY A 297 11.33 6.65 -8.58
C GLY A 297 9.86 6.54 -8.99
N GLY A 298 8.95 7.12 -8.20
CA GLY A 298 7.51 7.08 -8.46
C GLY A 298 6.78 5.90 -7.81
N ALA A 299 7.42 5.23 -6.84
CA ALA A 299 6.90 4.05 -6.17
C ALA A 299 6.07 4.38 -4.92
N VAL A 300 5.22 3.44 -4.50
CA VAL A 300 4.41 3.55 -3.28
C VAL A 300 4.77 2.45 -2.29
N GLY A 301 4.98 2.81 -1.02
CA GLY A 301 5.18 1.85 0.05
C GLY A 301 3.90 1.09 0.36
N THR A 302 2.97 1.73 1.06
CA THR A 302 1.67 1.17 1.43
C THR A 302 0.54 2.01 0.88
N ARG A 303 -0.39 1.38 0.17
CA ARG A 303 -1.66 1.97 -0.25
C ARG A 303 -2.82 1.19 0.34
N ILE A 304 -3.75 1.89 0.99
CA ILE A 304 -4.98 1.31 1.51
C ILE A 304 -6.16 2.12 0.96
N ASP A 305 -7.04 1.42 0.24
CA ASP A 305 -8.30 1.94 -0.27
C ASP A 305 -9.42 1.27 0.53
N GLY A 306 -9.81 1.89 1.66
CA GLY A 306 -10.79 1.34 2.60
C GLY A 306 -10.90 2.15 3.90
N ASP A 307 -12.06 2.08 4.54
CA ASP A 307 -12.38 2.83 5.75
C ASP A 307 -11.82 2.17 7.02
N ASP A 308 -11.66 2.94 8.09
CA ASP A 308 -11.23 2.45 9.41
C ASP A 308 -9.88 1.71 9.40
N ALA A 309 -9.01 1.98 8.43
CA ALA A 309 -7.69 1.37 8.31
C ALA A 309 -6.74 1.83 9.44
N HIS A 310 -5.87 0.94 9.93
CA HIS A 310 -4.92 1.21 11.00
C HIS A 310 -3.50 0.82 10.55
N THR A 311 -2.59 1.78 10.47
CA THR A 311 -1.20 1.52 10.06
C THR A 311 -0.22 1.94 11.16
N THR A 312 0.75 1.09 11.48
CA THR A 312 1.86 1.41 12.38
C THR A 312 3.19 1.09 11.70
N ASN A 313 4.05 2.08 11.57
CA ASN A 313 5.39 1.92 11.03
C ASN A 313 6.41 2.17 12.15
N THR A 314 7.20 1.16 12.52
CA THR A 314 8.27 1.30 13.50
C THR A 314 9.67 1.26 12.88
N GLY A 315 9.79 0.74 11.67
CA GLY A 315 11.02 0.85 10.88
C GLY A 315 11.20 2.25 10.30
N ASP A 316 12.44 2.58 9.94
CA ASP A 316 12.77 3.83 9.26
C ASP A 316 12.25 3.80 7.82
N ILE A 317 11.79 4.95 7.32
CA ILE A 317 11.29 5.09 5.96
C ILE A 317 12.11 6.15 5.22
N ALA A 318 12.68 5.79 4.07
CA ALA A 318 13.26 6.70 3.12
C ALA A 318 12.43 6.71 1.83
N VAL A 319 11.99 7.89 1.40
CA VAL A 319 11.19 8.11 0.18
C VAL A 319 11.92 9.10 -0.72
N ASP A 320 12.11 8.74 -1.98
CA ASP A 320 12.93 9.49 -2.92
C ASP A 320 12.28 9.61 -4.31
N GLY A 321 12.39 10.78 -4.93
CA GLY A 321 11.97 10.99 -6.31
C GLY A 321 10.48 11.33 -6.49
N ALA A 322 10.22 12.18 -7.48
CA ALA A 322 8.89 12.67 -7.82
C ALA A 322 7.85 11.56 -8.01
N GLY A 323 6.69 11.74 -7.37
CA GLY A 323 5.57 10.79 -7.42
C GLY A 323 5.69 9.62 -6.45
N SER A 324 6.80 9.48 -5.73
CA SER A 324 6.95 8.46 -4.69
C SER A 324 6.17 8.83 -3.43
N ALA A 325 5.63 7.82 -2.73
CA ALA A 325 4.91 8.01 -1.46
C ALA A 325 5.19 6.90 -0.43
N ALA A 326 5.36 7.25 0.85
CA ALA A 326 5.50 6.23 1.90
C ALA A 326 4.19 5.48 2.14
N VAL A 327 3.16 6.22 2.55
CA VAL A 327 1.85 5.68 2.90
C VAL A 327 0.76 6.58 2.35
N ILE A 328 -0.22 5.95 1.71
CA ILE A 328 -1.45 6.57 1.21
C ILE A 328 -2.64 5.85 1.83
N ILE A 329 -3.43 6.57 2.62
CA ILE A 329 -4.73 6.10 3.12
C ILE A 329 -5.82 6.85 2.35
N ASN A 330 -6.56 6.11 1.52
CA ASN A 330 -7.73 6.58 0.77
C ASN A 330 -9.00 5.98 1.40
N GLY A 331 -9.40 6.53 2.55
CA GLY A 331 -10.60 6.12 3.26
C GLY A 331 -10.95 7.11 4.36
N ASP A 332 -12.07 6.87 5.04
CA ASP A 332 -12.51 7.67 6.17
C ASP A 332 -12.15 7.00 7.51
N ASN A 333 -11.92 7.83 8.54
CA ASN A 333 -11.68 7.40 9.94
C ASN A 333 -10.49 6.45 10.16
N GLY A 334 -9.54 6.39 9.23
CA GLY A 334 -8.30 5.63 9.40
C GLY A 334 -7.36 6.25 10.44
N SER A 335 -6.43 5.45 10.95
CA SER A 335 -5.37 5.88 11.85
C SER A 335 -4.00 5.43 11.38
N LEU A 336 -2.99 6.29 11.55
CA LEU A 336 -1.61 6.00 11.21
C LEU A 336 -0.66 6.44 12.33
N THR A 337 0.29 5.59 12.68
CA THR A 337 1.41 5.93 13.58
C THR A 337 2.75 5.67 12.90
N GLN A 338 3.52 6.72 12.64
CA GLN A 338 4.92 6.66 12.25
C GLN A 338 5.81 6.82 13.48
N ALA A 339 6.66 5.83 13.75
CA ALA A 339 7.55 5.84 14.90
C ALA A 339 9.03 5.79 14.53
N GLY A 340 9.40 5.16 13.41
CA GLY A 340 10.75 5.26 12.85
C GLY A 340 11.00 6.63 12.22
N ASP A 341 12.25 6.92 11.89
CA ASP A 341 12.61 8.19 11.24
C ASP A 341 12.10 8.21 9.79
N LEU A 342 11.73 9.39 9.31
CA LEU A 342 11.20 9.63 7.97
C LEU A 342 12.16 10.54 7.18
N LEU A 343 12.68 10.07 6.05
CA LEU A 343 13.44 10.87 5.09
C LEU A 343 12.65 11.01 3.79
N VAL A 344 12.47 12.24 3.31
CA VAL A 344 11.75 12.55 2.06
C VAL A 344 12.60 13.47 1.17
N THR A 345 12.92 13.02 -0.04
CA THR A 345 13.85 13.70 -0.98
C THR A 345 13.36 13.70 -2.43
N ASP A 346 13.97 14.56 -3.24
CA ASP A 346 13.81 14.64 -4.70
C ASP A 346 12.36 14.70 -5.25
N GLY A 347 11.47 15.44 -4.58
CA GLY A 347 10.07 15.64 -5.00
C GLY A 347 9.10 14.57 -4.50
N ALA A 348 9.54 13.72 -3.57
CA ALA A 348 8.70 12.70 -2.97
C ALA A 348 7.72 13.26 -1.94
N MET A 349 6.70 12.46 -1.61
CA MET A 349 5.77 12.73 -0.52
C MET A 349 5.97 11.68 0.59
N GLY A 350 6.01 12.10 1.85
CA GLY A 350 6.10 11.17 2.97
C GLY A 350 4.75 10.52 3.26
N ILE A 351 4.07 11.01 4.29
CA ILE A 351 2.79 10.47 4.76
C ILE A 351 1.65 11.33 4.25
N ILE A 352 0.66 10.70 3.61
CA ILE A 352 -0.50 11.36 3.03
C ILE A 352 -1.78 10.81 3.64
N THR A 353 -2.63 11.71 4.14
CA THR A 353 -3.98 11.37 4.62
C THR A 353 -5.03 12.01 3.72
N TYR A 354 -5.76 11.19 2.97
CA TYR A 354 -6.93 11.60 2.19
C TYR A 354 -8.22 11.18 2.90
N GLY A 355 -9.38 11.69 2.48
CA GLY A 355 -10.67 11.36 3.06
C GLY A 355 -11.01 12.19 4.30
N THR A 356 -11.91 11.69 5.12
CA THR A 356 -12.54 12.42 6.22
C THR A 356 -12.24 11.78 7.57
N GLY A 357 -11.84 12.59 8.56
CA GLY A 357 -11.74 12.15 9.95
C GLY A 357 -10.59 11.20 10.28
N ASN A 358 -9.58 11.09 9.42
CA ASN A 358 -8.38 10.29 9.66
C ASN A 358 -7.49 10.91 10.75
N GLU A 359 -6.77 10.07 11.49
CA GLU A 359 -5.77 10.48 12.50
C GLU A 359 -4.37 9.96 12.14
N ALA A 360 -3.45 10.85 11.77
CA ALA A 360 -2.04 10.53 11.61
C ALA A 360 -1.20 11.04 12.78
N LYS A 361 -0.26 10.21 13.25
CA LYS A 361 0.66 10.54 14.32
C LYS A 361 2.09 10.23 13.90
N ASN A 362 3.00 11.16 14.12
CA ASN A 362 4.43 10.95 13.98
C ASN A 362 5.14 11.09 15.33
N THR A 363 6.02 10.15 15.67
CA THR A 363 6.91 10.21 16.84
C THR A 363 8.38 10.07 16.51
N GLY A 364 8.72 9.62 15.30
CA GLY A 364 10.11 9.65 14.79
C GLY A 364 10.46 11.04 14.28
N ASN A 365 11.74 11.29 14.00
CA ASN A 365 12.13 12.56 13.37
C ASN A 365 11.83 12.52 11.88
N ALA A 366 11.59 13.69 11.30
CA ALA A 366 11.40 13.83 9.86
C ALA A 366 12.48 14.74 9.27
N THR A 367 13.08 14.32 8.16
CA THR A 367 13.98 15.14 7.35
C THR A 367 13.39 15.26 5.95
N VAL A 368 13.11 16.49 5.52
CA VAL A 368 12.50 16.78 4.21
C VAL A 368 13.41 17.70 3.42
N ARG A 369 13.83 17.27 2.23
CA ARG A 369 14.80 18.00 1.43
C ARG A 369 14.45 17.94 -0.05
N ASP A 370 14.99 18.88 -0.80
CA ASP A 370 14.86 19.03 -2.24
C ASP A 370 13.49 19.56 -2.68
N ALA A 371 13.47 20.13 -3.88
CA ALA A 371 12.30 20.81 -4.42
C ALA A 371 11.12 19.85 -4.55
N ASP A 372 9.92 20.37 -4.27
CA ASP A 372 8.64 19.65 -4.31
C ASP A 372 8.49 18.50 -3.29
N SER A 373 9.50 18.23 -2.46
CA SER A 373 9.40 17.23 -1.41
C SER A 373 8.52 17.71 -0.26
N VAL A 374 7.62 16.84 0.22
CA VAL A 374 6.71 17.16 1.33
C VAL A 374 6.71 16.04 2.37
N GLY A 375 7.03 16.36 3.62
CA GLY A 375 7.08 15.36 4.71
C GLY A 375 5.71 14.81 5.08
N PHE A 376 4.79 15.71 5.41
CA PHE A 376 3.43 15.37 5.84
C PHE A 376 2.39 16.14 5.05
N VAL A 377 1.39 15.42 4.53
CA VAL A 377 0.27 16.00 3.79
C VAL A 377 -1.04 15.67 4.50
N VAL A 378 -1.63 16.72 5.09
CA VAL A 378 -2.94 16.68 5.73
C VAL A 378 -3.95 17.26 4.74
N ALA A 379 -4.46 16.39 3.86
CA ALA A 379 -5.48 16.73 2.88
C ALA A 379 -6.87 16.36 3.42
N GLY A 380 -7.93 16.47 2.61
CA GLY A 380 -9.28 15.99 2.99
C GLY A 380 -10.01 16.87 4.00
N GLU A 381 -10.97 16.31 4.74
CA GLU A 381 -11.80 17.06 5.69
C GLU A 381 -11.64 16.54 7.12
N LYS A 382 -11.52 17.42 8.11
CA LYS A 382 -11.54 17.07 9.56
C LYS A 382 -10.47 16.07 9.97
N ASN A 383 -9.37 15.99 9.22
CA ASN A 383 -8.28 15.11 9.55
C ASN A 383 -7.49 15.65 10.74
N THR A 384 -6.92 14.75 11.53
CA THR A 384 -6.09 15.08 12.69
C THR A 384 -4.66 14.66 12.42
N PHE A 385 -3.70 15.56 12.59
CA PHE A 385 -2.27 15.24 12.51
C PHE A 385 -1.55 15.65 13.79
N LYS A 386 -0.75 14.76 14.36
CA LYS A 386 0.05 15.00 15.56
C LYS A 386 1.50 14.62 15.33
N ASN A 387 2.38 15.60 15.31
CA ASN A 387 3.81 15.38 15.20
C ASN A 387 4.50 15.63 16.54
N LYS A 388 5.31 14.68 17.00
CA LYS A 388 6.14 14.82 18.21
C LYS A 388 7.64 14.90 17.94
N GLY A 389 8.12 14.25 16.88
CA GLY A 389 9.54 14.33 16.51
C GLY A 389 9.87 15.66 15.84
N ASP A 390 11.16 15.97 15.73
CA ASP A 390 11.58 17.19 15.08
C ASP A 390 11.39 17.07 13.56
N ILE A 391 11.12 18.19 12.89
CA ILE A 391 11.00 18.27 11.43
C ILE A 391 12.12 19.17 10.90
N ASP A 392 13.11 18.57 10.26
CA ASP A 392 14.22 19.25 9.61
C ASP A 392 13.93 19.46 8.11
N VAL A 393 13.91 20.70 7.64
CA VAL A 393 13.52 21.06 6.27
C VAL A 393 14.61 21.89 5.60
N SER A 394 14.91 21.59 4.33
CA SER A 394 15.92 22.32 3.54
C SER A 394 15.72 22.15 2.03
N LEU A 395 16.53 22.82 1.20
CA LEU A 395 16.62 22.61 -0.27
C LEU A 395 15.29 22.70 -1.04
N ASN A 396 14.42 23.63 -0.66
CA ASN A 396 13.08 23.88 -1.20
C ASN A 396 12.03 22.80 -0.84
N GLY A 397 12.32 21.96 0.15
CA GLY A 397 11.35 21.04 0.74
C GLY A 397 10.30 21.77 1.60
N THR A 398 9.19 21.08 1.87
CA THR A 398 8.13 21.51 2.79
C THR A 398 7.94 20.50 3.92
N GLY A 399 8.09 20.93 5.17
CA GLY A 399 7.96 20.03 6.33
C GLY A 399 6.55 19.44 6.48
N ALA A 400 5.57 20.32 6.70
CA ALA A 400 4.15 19.95 6.79
C ALA A 400 3.28 20.82 5.88
N LEU A 401 2.39 20.17 5.12
CA LEU A 401 1.39 20.80 4.27
C LEU A 401 -0.01 20.47 4.77
N VAL A 402 -0.74 21.49 5.21
CA VAL A 402 -2.13 21.42 5.66
C VAL A 402 -3.01 21.99 4.56
N SER A 403 -3.43 21.13 3.64
CA SER A 403 -4.20 21.49 2.44
C SER A 403 -5.68 21.12 2.53
N GLY A 404 -6.08 20.34 3.54
CA GLY A 404 -7.46 19.97 3.81
C GLY A 404 -8.26 21.08 4.48
N ASP A 405 -9.51 20.77 4.81
CA ASP A 405 -10.46 21.69 5.44
C ASP A 405 -10.89 21.22 6.83
N MET A 406 -11.09 22.15 7.77
CA MET A 406 -11.50 21.84 9.14
C MET A 406 -10.58 20.84 9.88
N SER A 407 -9.33 20.71 9.44
CA SER A 407 -8.38 19.77 10.00
C SER A 407 -7.76 20.30 11.29
N GLN A 408 -7.34 19.40 12.17
CA GLN A 408 -6.68 19.70 13.44
C GLN A 408 -5.24 19.21 13.39
N VAL A 409 -4.28 20.12 13.52
CA VAL A 409 -2.85 19.79 13.43
C VAL A 409 -2.15 20.24 14.70
N THR A 410 -1.33 19.36 15.28
CA THR A 410 -0.46 19.66 16.41
C THR A 410 0.98 19.30 16.07
N LEU A 411 1.88 20.26 16.17
CA LEU A 411 3.32 20.10 15.93
C LEU A 411 4.07 20.36 17.24
N ASP A 412 4.35 19.29 17.99
CA ASP A 412 5.01 19.37 19.30
C ASP A 412 6.54 19.39 19.21
N GLY A 413 7.12 18.73 18.20
CA GLY A 413 8.56 18.78 17.94
C GLY A 413 8.99 20.10 17.33
N ASP A 414 10.29 20.41 17.37
CA ASP A 414 10.82 21.62 16.78
C ASP A 414 10.77 21.52 15.24
N ILE A 415 10.44 22.64 14.58
CA ILE A 415 10.47 22.79 13.14
C ILE A 415 11.76 23.55 12.78
N ASN A 416 12.72 22.87 12.18
CA ASN A 416 14.02 23.45 11.82
C ASN A 416 14.05 23.69 10.31
N VAL A 417 14.00 24.95 9.89
CA VAL A 417 14.05 25.38 8.50
C VAL A 417 15.45 25.91 8.22
N VAL A 418 16.28 25.11 7.56
CA VAL A 418 17.71 25.40 7.40
C VAL A 418 18.03 25.59 5.93
N SER A 419 18.56 26.76 5.60
CA SER A 419 19.16 26.99 4.29
C SER A 419 20.48 26.24 4.20
N VAL A 420 20.61 25.36 3.21
CA VAL A 420 21.82 24.55 2.97
C VAL A 420 22.16 24.54 1.48
N GLN A 421 23.40 24.17 1.16
CA GLN A 421 23.88 24.11 -0.23
C GLN A 421 23.30 22.91 -0.99
N ASP A 422 22.89 23.17 -2.22
CA ASP A 422 22.55 22.15 -3.21
C ASP A 422 23.79 21.56 -3.89
N SER A 423 23.58 20.72 -4.91
CA SER A 423 24.67 20.11 -5.67
C SER A 423 25.53 21.09 -6.49
N GLU A 424 25.05 22.32 -6.71
CA GLU A 424 25.75 23.41 -7.40
C GLU A 424 26.51 24.32 -6.41
N GLY A 425 26.39 24.07 -5.10
CA GLY A 425 27.00 24.87 -4.05
C GLY A 425 26.20 26.13 -3.71
N VAL A 426 24.93 26.19 -4.10
CA VAL A 426 24.04 27.34 -3.88
C VAL A 426 23.12 27.05 -2.68
N PHE A 427 23.08 27.97 -1.73
CA PHE A 427 22.14 27.93 -0.63
C PHE A 427 20.71 28.17 -1.12
N SER A 428 19.82 27.24 -0.76
CA SER A 428 18.43 27.22 -1.20
C SER A 428 17.45 27.47 -0.04
N SER A 429 16.24 27.87 -0.42
CA SER A 429 15.11 28.07 0.50
C SER A 429 14.59 26.76 1.10
N ALA A 430 13.55 26.85 1.92
CA ALA A 430 12.72 25.78 2.46
C ALA A 430 11.48 26.40 3.11
N THR A 431 10.42 25.59 3.30
CA THR A 431 9.22 25.99 4.04
C THR A 431 8.97 25.03 5.19
N GLY A 432 8.91 25.52 6.43
CA GLY A 432 8.61 24.68 7.59
C GLY A 432 7.19 24.13 7.54
N VAL A 433 6.21 25.03 7.62
CA VAL A 433 4.78 24.70 7.64
C VAL A 433 4.02 25.54 6.62
N SER A 434 3.16 24.90 5.82
CA SER A 434 2.28 25.55 4.86
C SER A 434 0.83 25.18 5.13
N VAL A 435 0.00 26.16 5.47
CA VAL A 435 -1.44 26.03 5.68
C VAL A 435 -2.15 26.66 4.50
N SER A 436 -2.66 25.85 3.58
CA SER A 436 -3.23 26.31 2.32
C SER A 436 -4.73 26.05 2.17
N GLY A 437 -5.29 25.09 2.92
CA GLY A 437 -6.73 24.83 2.97
C GLY A 437 -7.49 25.78 3.90
N ASP A 438 -8.77 25.51 4.16
CA ASP A 438 -9.66 26.43 4.85
C ASP A 438 -10.10 25.94 6.24
N SER A 439 -10.34 26.87 7.17
CA SER A 439 -10.91 26.59 8.50
C SER A 439 -10.12 25.57 9.34
N ASN A 440 -8.83 25.41 9.09
CA ASN A 440 -7.98 24.50 9.85
C ASN A 440 -7.58 25.11 11.19
N ALA A 441 -7.34 24.25 12.18
CA ALA A 441 -6.75 24.60 13.46
C ALA A 441 -5.34 23.99 13.53
N VAL A 442 -4.31 24.82 13.61
CA VAL A 442 -2.90 24.39 13.64
C VAL A 442 -2.23 24.94 14.90
N ASP A 443 -1.85 24.04 15.81
CA ASP A 443 -1.12 24.37 17.04
C ASP A 443 0.34 23.92 16.91
N ILE A 444 1.27 24.87 16.93
CA ILE A 444 2.71 24.63 16.91
C ILE A 444 3.23 24.84 18.33
N THR A 445 3.47 23.74 19.04
CA THR A 445 4.00 23.75 20.41
C THR A 445 5.52 23.84 20.45
N GLY A 446 6.19 23.17 19.51
CA GLY A 446 7.64 23.28 19.32
C GLY A 446 8.06 24.66 18.81
N ASN A 447 9.35 24.92 18.82
CA ASN A 447 9.89 26.14 18.24
C ASN A 447 9.90 26.04 16.71
N VAL A 448 9.77 27.19 16.04
CA VAL A 448 10.10 27.30 14.62
C VAL A 448 11.45 27.99 14.54
N ASN A 449 12.48 27.24 14.15
CA ASN A 449 13.86 27.71 14.05
C ASN A 449 14.21 27.88 12.58
N ILE A 450 14.51 29.10 12.16
CA ILE A 450 14.95 29.41 10.81
C ILE A 450 16.43 29.77 10.87
N SER A 451 17.24 29.13 10.03
CA SER A 451 18.69 29.36 10.01
C SER A 451 19.21 29.56 8.59
N ALA A 452 19.86 30.70 8.37
CA ALA A 452 20.65 31.03 7.20
C ALA A 452 22.05 31.45 7.68
N ASP A 453 23.08 30.72 7.26
CA ASP A 453 24.48 30.99 7.64
C ASP A 453 25.35 30.93 6.38
N TYR A 454 25.74 32.11 5.88
CA TYR A 454 26.49 32.28 4.65
C TYR A 454 27.87 32.88 4.95
N GLY A 455 28.92 32.19 4.51
CA GLY A 455 30.28 32.69 4.50
C GLY A 455 30.55 33.68 3.37
N GLN A 456 31.72 34.32 3.40
CA GLN A 456 32.09 35.41 2.47
C GLN A 456 32.00 35.08 0.97
N ASP A 457 32.24 33.82 0.61
CA ASP A 457 32.29 33.37 -0.78
C ASP A 457 31.06 32.54 -1.18
N ASP A 458 30.05 32.43 -0.31
CA ASP A 458 28.89 31.57 -0.51
C ASP A 458 27.84 32.19 -1.45
N LEU A 459 27.14 31.33 -2.18
CA LEU A 459 26.11 31.70 -3.15
C LEU A 459 24.72 31.39 -2.59
N ALA A 460 23.74 32.23 -2.88
CA ALA A 460 22.36 32.09 -2.43
C ALA A 460 21.38 32.26 -3.60
N ALA A 461 20.29 31.48 -3.60
CA ALA A 461 19.35 31.41 -4.72
C ALA A 461 18.56 32.70 -4.99
N GLY A 462 18.52 33.64 -4.04
CA GLY A 462 17.77 34.91 -4.17
C GLY A 462 16.25 34.79 -4.00
N ALA A 463 15.64 33.69 -4.46
CA ALA A 463 14.21 33.40 -4.30
C ALA A 463 13.91 31.90 -4.50
N PRO A 464 12.79 31.38 -3.96
CA PRO A 464 11.86 32.03 -3.02
C PRO A 464 12.49 32.26 -1.64
N PRO A 465 11.87 33.05 -0.72
CA PRO A 465 12.42 33.27 0.62
C PRO A 465 12.42 32.01 1.49
N LEU A 466 13.40 31.88 2.39
CA LEU A 466 13.39 30.86 3.45
C LEU A 466 12.24 31.17 4.41
N THR A 467 11.31 30.24 4.59
CA THR A 467 10.05 30.54 5.28
C THR A 467 9.72 29.59 6.42
N GLY A 468 9.42 30.14 7.60
CA GLY A 468 8.99 29.36 8.76
C GLY A 468 7.58 28.80 8.59
N VAL A 469 6.60 29.70 8.60
CA VAL A 469 5.17 29.37 8.50
C VAL A 469 4.49 30.22 7.43
N VAL A 470 3.73 29.57 6.56
CA VAL A 470 2.84 30.21 5.59
C VAL A 470 1.39 29.87 5.93
N VAL A 471 0.55 30.90 6.02
CA VAL A 471 -0.90 30.79 6.17
C VAL A 471 -1.55 31.46 4.97
N GLY A 472 -2.08 30.64 4.07
CA GLY A 472 -2.97 31.04 3.00
C GLY A 472 -4.40 30.80 3.40
N GLY A 473 -5.17 30.13 2.53
CA GLY A 473 -6.55 29.74 2.79
C GLY A 473 -7.42 30.84 3.40
N ASN A 474 -8.53 30.45 4.00
CA ASN A 474 -9.42 31.36 4.72
C ASN A 474 -9.91 30.72 6.02
N GLY A 475 -10.13 31.56 7.04
CA GLY A 475 -10.72 31.11 8.30
C GLY A 475 -9.81 30.19 9.12
N ASN A 476 -8.52 30.07 8.80
CA ASN A 476 -7.60 29.23 9.54
C ASN A 476 -7.27 29.86 10.89
N THR A 477 -7.18 29.03 11.93
CA THR A 477 -6.66 29.40 13.25
C THR A 477 -5.28 28.77 13.43
N VAL A 478 -4.25 29.59 13.63
CA VAL A 478 -2.87 29.11 13.82
C VAL A 478 -2.30 29.67 15.11
N THR A 479 -1.90 28.79 16.03
CA THR A 479 -1.28 29.17 17.31
C THR A 479 0.17 28.71 17.34
N LEU A 480 1.10 29.63 17.47
CA LEU A 480 2.52 29.34 17.70
C LEU A 480 2.85 29.58 19.18
N ASN A 481 2.85 28.49 19.96
CA ASN A 481 3.16 28.51 21.39
C ASN A 481 4.67 28.53 21.66
N GLY A 482 5.44 27.81 20.84
CA GLY A 482 6.91 27.89 20.84
C GLY A 482 7.41 29.23 20.29
N ALA A 483 8.71 29.48 20.41
CA ALA A 483 9.30 30.70 19.86
C ALA A 483 9.49 30.60 18.35
N LEU A 484 9.32 31.72 17.65
CA LEU A 484 9.80 31.89 16.28
C LEU A 484 11.21 32.47 16.32
N ASN A 485 12.22 31.65 16.04
CA ASN A 485 13.61 32.04 16.06
C ASN A 485 14.11 32.18 14.62
N ILE A 486 14.70 33.33 14.31
CA ILE A 486 15.33 33.61 13.02
C ILE A 486 16.79 33.92 13.31
N ASP A 487 17.68 33.07 12.80
CA ASP A 487 19.12 33.27 12.84
C ASP A 487 19.62 33.46 11.40
N ASP A 488 19.91 34.71 11.05
CA ASP A 488 20.33 35.11 9.73
C ASP A 488 21.74 35.74 9.81
N ASN A 489 22.73 34.99 9.37
CA ASN A 489 24.13 35.41 9.30
C ASN A 489 24.61 35.41 7.84
N ASP A 490 24.31 36.48 7.12
CA ASP A 490 24.71 36.66 5.72
C ASP A 490 26.04 37.43 5.59
N LEU A 491 27.16 36.74 5.72
CA LEU A 491 28.48 37.34 5.52
C LEU A 491 28.91 37.33 4.05
N SER A 492 28.04 36.98 3.10
CA SER A 492 28.41 36.91 1.68
C SER A 492 28.81 38.29 1.16
N ALA A 493 29.93 38.34 0.43
CA ALA A 493 30.38 39.53 -0.29
C ALA A 493 30.21 39.36 -1.81
N ALA A 494 29.50 38.30 -2.23
CA ALA A 494 29.23 38.02 -3.61
C ALA A 494 28.05 38.88 -4.09
N SER A 495 28.34 39.86 -4.95
CA SER A 495 27.36 40.82 -5.48
C SER A 495 26.02 40.17 -5.87
N GLY A 496 24.95 40.57 -5.17
CA GLY A 496 23.58 40.13 -5.47
C GLY A 496 23.25 38.70 -5.02
N GLN A 497 24.01 38.14 -4.09
CA GLN A 497 23.70 36.89 -3.41
C GLN A 497 23.13 37.23 -2.04
N TYR A 498 21.86 36.93 -1.84
CA TYR A 498 21.14 37.03 -0.57
C TYR A 498 19.98 36.04 -0.60
N LEU A 499 19.39 35.72 0.54
CA LEU A 499 18.14 34.98 0.60
C LEU A 499 17.22 35.64 1.61
N ASP A 500 16.10 36.16 1.12
CA ASP A 500 15.10 36.75 2.00
C ASP A 500 14.59 35.70 3.01
N VAL A 501 14.34 36.13 4.24
CA VAL A 501 13.85 35.26 5.32
C VAL A 501 12.51 35.75 5.80
N VAL A 502 11.51 34.87 5.83
CA VAL A 502 10.16 35.17 6.30
C VAL A 502 9.80 34.24 7.46
N GLY A 503 9.62 34.82 8.65
CA GLY A 503 9.17 34.08 9.82
C GLY A 503 7.76 33.53 9.65
N LEU A 504 6.80 34.44 9.51
CA LEU A 504 5.39 34.15 9.27
C LEU A 504 4.87 34.97 8.08
N SER A 505 4.23 34.30 7.12
CA SER A 505 3.49 34.94 6.02
C SER A 505 2.01 34.62 6.11
N VAL A 506 1.16 35.64 6.20
CA VAL A 506 -0.31 35.50 6.23
C VAL A 506 -0.92 36.18 5.01
N THR A 507 -1.61 35.37 4.22
CA THR A 507 -2.38 35.75 3.04
C THR A 507 -3.81 35.24 3.21
N GLY A 508 -4.70 35.52 2.25
CA GLY A 508 -6.12 35.16 2.37
C GLY A 508 -6.87 35.95 3.45
N ASP A 509 -8.12 35.57 3.68
CA ASP A 509 -9.06 36.32 4.50
C ASP A 509 -9.53 35.54 5.74
N ASP A 510 -9.89 36.28 6.78
CA ASP A 510 -10.45 35.76 8.03
C ASP A 510 -9.55 34.74 8.76
N ASN A 511 -8.25 34.69 8.46
CA ASN A 511 -7.30 33.91 9.25
C ASN A 511 -7.01 34.61 10.58
N ASP A 512 -6.87 33.82 11.65
CA ASP A 512 -6.53 34.25 13.01
C ASP A 512 -5.24 33.57 13.45
N VAL A 513 -4.17 34.34 13.61
CA VAL A 513 -2.85 33.80 13.97
C VAL A 513 -2.37 34.40 15.29
N GLU A 514 -2.02 33.56 16.25
CA GLU A 514 -1.51 33.96 17.57
C GLU A 514 -0.07 33.46 17.74
N ILE A 515 0.86 34.37 18.08
CA ILE A 515 2.26 34.06 18.39
C ILE A 515 2.50 34.34 19.87
N ASP A 516 2.52 33.27 20.65
CA ASP A 516 2.65 33.31 22.11
C ASP A 516 4.09 33.22 22.58
N GLY A 517 4.95 32.47 21.87
CA GLY A 517 6.36 32.31 22.22
C GLY A 517 7.24 33.52 21.88
N GLY A 518 6.71 34.48 21.12
CA GLY A 518 7.44 35.66 20.66
C GLY A 518 8.29 35.40 19.42
N ILE A 519 9.00 36.44 18.96
CA ILE A 519 9.87 36.39 17.78
C ILE A 519 11.26 36.86 18.17
N ASN A 520 12.27 36.02 17.96
CA ASN A 520 13.66 36.33 18.24
C ASN A 520 14.43 36.34 16.92
N ILE A 521 14.97 37.50 16.56
CA ILE A 521 15.78 37.68 15.36
C ILE A 521 17.22 37.95 15.79
N THR A 522 18.14 37.11 15.35
CA THR A 522 19.58 37.35 15.36
C THR A 522 19.98 37.62 13.92
N HIS A 523 20.57 38.79 13.67
CA HIS A 523 20.97 39.19 12.33
C HIS A 523 22.41 39.73 12.30
N SER A 524 23.18 39.22 11.34
CA SER A 524 24.48 39.76 11.00
C SER A 524 24.75 39.70 9.50
N GLU A 525 25.39 40.73 8.97
CA GLU A 525 25.74 40.80 7.55
C GLU A 525 27.09 41.50 7.32
N ASP A 526 27.71 41.29 6.15
CA ASP A 526 28.90 42.05 5.73
C ASP A 526 28.52 43.50 5.42
N PRO A 527 28.98 44.50 6.20
CA PRO A 527 28.64 45.91 5.99
C PRO A 527 29.17 46.49 4.66
N LEU A 528 29.95 45.75 3.88
CA LEU A 528 30.57 46.20 2.63
C LEU A 528 29.95 45.62 1.35
N ASP A 529 29.04 44.63 1.43
CA ASP A 529 28.47 43.95 0.26
C ASP A 529 27.56 44.88 -0.57
N GLY A 530 26.76 45.72 0.11
CA GLY A 530 25.87 46.68 -0.54
C GLY A 530 24.58 46.08 -1.11
N THR A 531 24.38 44.78 -0.96
CA THR A 531 23.09 44.07 -1.01
C THR A 531 22.78 43.51 0.39
N SER A 532 21.50 43.36 0.74
CA SER A 532 21.05 42.91 2.07
C SER A 532 19.76 42.13 1.91
N ALA A 533 19.64 41.01 2.63
CA ALA A 533 18.44 40.18 2.67
C ALA A 533 17.34 40.87 3.48
N ASP A 534 16.09 40.80 3.00
CA ASP A 534 14.96 41.27 3.79
C ASP A 534 14.58 40.20 4.84
N ILE A 535 14.80 40.51 6.12
CA ILE A 535 14.31 39.68 7.23
C ILE A 535 12.93 40.17 7.68
N THR A 536 11.91 39.40 7.35
CA THR A 536 10.52 39.70 7.69
C THR A 536 10.03 38.78 8.79
N GLY A 537 9.87 39.29 10.02
CA GLY A 537 9.29 38.50 11.12
C GLY A 537 7.84 38.10 10.86
N ILE A 538 6.99 39.05 10.45
CA ILE A 538 5.58 38.83 10.12
C ILE A 538 5.22 39.65 8.86
N SER A 539 4.65 38.98 7.86
CA SER A 539 4.05 39.60 6.68
C SER A 539 2.53 39.33 6.66
N VAL A 540 1.72 40.36 6.44
CA VAL A 540 0.25 40.22 6.32
C VAL A 540 -0.23 41.01 5.12
N SER A 541 -0.91 40.34 4.18
CA SER A 541 -1.38 40.98 2.93
C SER A 541 -2.87 40.82 2.62
N GLY A 542 -3.62 40.05 3.41
CA GLY A 542 -5.07 39.87 3.29
C GLY A 542 -5.86 40.41 4.50
N ASN A 543 -7.17 40.16 4.55
CA ASN A 543 -8.03 40.59 5.66
C ASN A 543 -7.98 39.60 6.82
N SER A 544 -6.84 39.52 7.50
CA SER A 544 -6.58 38.55 8.58
C SER A 544 -6.06 39.24 9.85
N THR A 545 -6.14 38.55 10.99
CA THR A 545 -5.66 39.05 12.28
C THR A 545 -4.41 38.29 12.70
N VAL A 546 -3.40 39.03 13.16
CA VAL A 546 -2.19 38.45 13.79
C VAL A 546 -1.98 39.12 15.14
N THR A 547 -1.86 38.32 16.20
CA THR A 547 -1.59 38.77 17.57
C THR A 547 -0.22 38.27 18.01
N LEU A 548 0.61 39.17 18.54
CA LEU A 548 1.94 38.86 19.10
C LEU A 548 1.94 39.15 20.60
N ASN A 549 2.01 38.10 21.43
CA ASN A 549 1.93 38.20 22.90
C ASN A 549 3.27 38.01 23.61
N GLY A 550 4.16 37.19 23.04
CA GLY A 550 5.43 36.79 23.65
C GLY A 550 6.50 37.89 23.71
N HIS A 551 7.60 37.61 24.43
CA HIS A 551 8.75 38.50 24.40
C HIS A 551 9.49 38.33 23.08
N SER A 552 9.70 39.45 22.38
CA SER A 552 10.41 39.47 21.11
C SER A 552 11.69 40.29 21.20
N THR A 553 12.74 39.82 20.52
CA THR A 553 14.04 40.48 20.46
C THR A 553 14.54 40.60 19.04
N ILE A 554 15.26 41.68 18.76
CA ILE A 554 16.11 41.81 17.57
C ILE A 554 17.51 42.11 18.09
N ASP A 555 18.44 41.19 17.86
CA ASP A 555 19.86 41.39 18.07
C ASP A 555 20.53 41.51 16.71
N THR A 556 21.11 42.67 16.44
CA THR A 556 21.78 42.92 15.17
C THR A 556 23.11 43.64 15.38
N ASN A 557 24.14 43.14 14.70
CA ASN A 557 25.48 43.73 14.75
C ASN A 557 25.77 44.71 13.60
N THR A 558 24.90 44.75 12.58
CA THR A 558 25.00 45.64 11.43
C THR A 558 23.71 46.44 11.27
N VAL A 559 23.82 47.77 11.16
CA VAL A 559 22.68 48.65 10.86
C VAL A 559 23.03 49.44 9.61
N VAL A 560 22.46 49.05 8.47
CA VAL A 560 22.60 49.81 7.22
C VAL A 560 21.71 51.04 7.29
N GLY A 561 22.28 52.21 7.01
CA GLY A 561 21.62 53.52 7.14
C GLY A 561 21.49 54.27 5.82
#